data_AF-A0A438K013-F1
#
_entry.id   AF-A0A438K013-F1
#
_cell.length_a   1.000
_cell.length_b   1.000
_cell.length_c   1.000
_cell.angle_alpha   90.00
_cell.angle_beta   90.00
_cell.angle_gamma   90.00
#
_symmetry.space_group_name_H-M   'P 1'
#
loop_
_entity.id
_entity.type
_entity.pdbx_description
1 polymer ?
#
loop_
_entity_poly.entity_id
_entity_poly.type
_entity_poly.pdbx_seq_one_letter_code
_entity_poly.pdbx_strand_id
1 'polypeptide(L)'
;MKHSLVLFYACISLLLLFHSSLSCQLIHQTCKRIADNDPNVSYNLCVMSLESNPMSASASLEELGVIAVELALSNATYINWYISNKLLQEKGFDPYAEACLKDCHELYSDAIPELKDVLDDFKDKDYYKANIELSAAMEASTTCEDGYKERKGEASPLAKEDNIFFQLCAIALAFTNIIDLILLLTSASSLESSQLKEGAYAANQIVRLLHLWLV
;
A
#
# COMPACT_ATOMS: atom_id res chain seq x y z
N MET A 1 28.46 37.11 4.87
CA MET A 1 27.86 36.29 3.79
C MET A 1 28.30 34.83 3.83
N LYS A 2 29.61 34.49 3.83
CA LYS A 2 30.08 33.09 3.86
C LYS A 2 29.66 32.28 5.10
N HIS A 3 29.69 32.88 6.29
CA HIS A 3 29.21 32.22 7.52
C HIS A 3 27.71 31.89 7.52
N SER A 4 26.86 32.79 7.01
CA SER A 4 25.41 32.51 6.90
C SER A 4 25.11 31.37 5.92
N LEU A 5 25.87 31.26 4.83
CA LEU A 5 25.73 30.15 3.89
C LEU A 5 26.14 28.82 4.52
N VAL A 6 27.24 28.78 5.28
CA VAL A 6 27.68 27.56 5.99
C VAL A 6 26.65 27.12 7.04
N LEU A 7 26.07 28.04 7.80
CA LEU A 7 25.02 27.72 8.77
C LEU A 7 23.74 27.21 8.10
N PHE A 8 23.39 27.77 6.94
CA PHE A 8 22.25 27.31 6.15
C PHE A 8 22.45 25.88 5.63
N TYR A 9 23.61 25.56 5.05
CA TYR A 9 23.94 24.19 4.62
C TYR A 9 23.99 23.20 5.79
N ALA A 10 24.54 23.60 6.94
CA ALA A 10 24.55 22.77 8.14
C ALA A 10 23.14 22.48 8.67
N CYS A 11 22.24 23.47 8.67
CA CYS A 11 20.85 23.27 9.06
C CYS A 11 20.09 22.37 8.10
N ILE A 12 20.25 22.55 6.78
CA ILE A 12 19.62 21.65 5.79
C ILE A 12 20.10 20.22 5.97
N SER A 13 21.40 20.01 6.14
CA SER A 13 21.96 18.67 6.37
C SER A 13 21.38 18.02 7.63
N LEU A 14 21.26 18.76 8.74
CA LEU A 14 20.68 18.25 9.99
C LEU A 14 19.18 17.93 9.84
N LEU A 15 18.43 18.75 9.11
CA LEU A 15 17.00 18.52 8.83
C LEU A 15 16.80 17.27 7.97
N LEU A 16 17.64 17.05 6.97
CA LEU A 16 17.60 15.84 6.13
C LEU A 16 17.90 14.59 6.97
N LEU A 17 18.93 14.63 7.82
CA LEU A 17 19.27 13.50 8.70
C LEU A 17 18.15 13.16 9.70
N PHE A 18 17.47 14.16 10.26
CA PHE A 18 16.37 13.96 11.20
C PHE A 18 15.12 13.39 10.51
N HIS A 19 14.82 13.85 9.29
CA HIS A 19 13.69 13.34 8.53
C HIS A 19 13.91 11.88 8.08
N SER A 20 15.16 11.53 7.74
CA SER A 20 15.54 10.15 7.44
C SER A 20 15.41 9.21 8.64
N SER A 21 15.76 9.64 9.85
CA SER A 21 15.62 8.79 11.04
C SER A 21 14.16 8.54 11.41
N LEU A 22 13.28 9.53 11.25
CA LEU A 22 11.85 9.38 11.52
C LEU A 22 11.17 8.42 10.52
N SER A 23 11.48 8.53 9.23
CA SER A 23 10.86 7.69 8.19
C SER A 23 11.32 6.23 8.30
N CYS A 24 12.60 5.99 8.62
CA CYS A 24 13.10 4.65 8.95
C CYS A 24 12.32 4.06 10.13
N GLN A 25 12.12 4.84 11.20
CA GLN A 25 11.31 4.40 12.34
C GLN A 25 9.85 4.08 11.94
N LEU A 26 9.25 4.87 11.05
CA LEU A 26 7.90 4.66 10.55
C LEU A 26 7.77 3.34 9.75
N ILE A 27 8.71 3.06 8.83
CA ILE A 27 8.74 1.81 8.05
C ILE A 27 8.80 0.62 9.00
N HIS A 28 9.78 0.60 9.91
CA HIS A 28 9.98 -0.49 10.84
C HIS A 28 8.76 -0.72 11.76
N GLN A 29 8.16 0.34 12.30
CA GLN A 29 6.96 0.23 13.14
C GLN A 29 5.76 -0.28 12.36
N THR A 30 5.55 0.23 11.14
CA THR A 30 4.42 -0.14 10.31
C THR A 30 4.55 -1.58 9.82
N CYS A 31 5.70 -1.97 9.26
CA CYS A 31 5.96 -3.35 8.84
C CYS A 31 5.85 -4.35 9.98
N LYS A 32 6.30 -3.97 11.19
CA LYS A 32 6.10 -4.82 12.37
C LYS A 32 4.61 -5.02 12.66
N ARG A 33 3.83 -3.93 12.68
CA ARG A 33 2.38 -4.02 12.89
C ARG A 33 1.70 -4.85 11.80
N ILE A 34 2.12 -4.73 10.54
CA ILE A 34 1.57 -5.53 9.44
C ILE A 34 1.85 -7.02 9.69
N ALA A 35 3.10 -7.39 9.91
CA ALA A 35 3.51 -8.78 10.13
C ALA A 35 2.91 -9.40 11.41
N ASP A 36 2.68 -8.60 12.46
CA ASP A 36 2.03 -9.06 13.69
C ASP A 36 0.52 -9.38 13.46
N ASN A 37 -0.12 -8.76 12.46
CA ASN A 37 -1.55 -8.93 12.17
C ASN A 37 -1.85 -9.85 10.97
N ASP A 38 -0.89 -10.04 10.06
CA ASP A 38 -1.04 -10.92 8.89
C ASP A 38 0.12 -11.93 8.83
N PRO A 39 -0.12 -13.22 9.13
CA PRO A 39 0.92 -14.25 9.11
C PRO A 39 1.46 -14.54 7.72
N ASN A 40 0.78 -14.08 6.66
CA ASN A 40 1.24 -14.26 5.29
C ASN A 40 2.25 -13.19 4.86
N VAL A 41 2.44 -12.13 5.66
CA VAL A 41 3.40 -11.04 5.36
C VAL A 41 4.67 -11.19 6.19
N SER A 42 5.80 -11.35 5.51
CA SER A 42 7.11 -11.30 6.15
C SER A 42 7.51 -9.88 6.53
N TYR A 43 7.80 -9.66 7.81
CA TYR A 43 8.38 -8.40 8.31
C TYR A 43 9.63 -8.00 7.51
N ASN A 44 10.54 -8.95 7.26
CA ASN A 44 11.77 -8.67 6.53
C ASN A 44 11.49 -8.27 5.07
N LEU A 45 10.53 -8.94 4.42
CA LEU A 45 10.14 -8.58 3.06
C LEU A 45 9.56 -7.17 3.03
N CYS A 46 8.66 -6.84 3.96
CA CYS A 46 8.08 -5.50 4.06
C CYS A 46 9.14 -4.40 4.21
N VAL A 47 10.06 -4.55 5.17
CA VAL A 47 11.12 -3.56 5.40
C VAL A 47 12.03 -3.44 4.18
N MET A 48 12.57 -4.57 3.69
CA MET A 48 13.52 -4.55 2.58
C MET A 48 12.91 -4.00 1.30
N SER A 49 11.65 -4.34 1.00
CA SER A 49 10.96 -3.84 -0.18
C SER A 49 10.77 -2.33 -0.11
N LEU A 50 10.31 -1.78 1.01
CA LEU A 50 10.13 -0.33 1.14
C LEU A 50 11.47 0.42 1.15
N GLU A 51 12.46 -0.05 1.90
CA GLU A 51 13.79 0.58 1.97
C GLU A 51 14.59 0.50 0.66
N SER A 52 14.20 -0.40 -0.27
CA SER A 52 14.78 -0.44 -1.61
C SER A 52 14.46 0.80 -2.45
N ASN A 53 13.38 1.53 -2.11
CA ASN A 53 13.03 2.78 -2.75
C ASN A 53 13.62 3.96 -1.97
N PRO A 54 14.53 4.77 -2.56
CA PRO A 54 15.13 5.91 -1.89
C PRO A 54 14.13 6.96 -1.40
N MET A 55 12.94 7.03 -2.00
CA MET A 55 11.88 7.97 -1.59
C MET A 55 11.21 7.59 -0.27
N SER A 56 11.32 6.33 0.14
CA SER A 56 10.81 5.86 1.43
C SER A 56 11.50 6.53 2.62
N ALA A 57 12.74 7.01 2.46
CA ALA A 57 13.50 7.66 3.52
C ALA A 57 12.91 9.01 4.00
N SER A 58 11.95 9.57 3.24
CA SER A 58 11.28 10.81 3.59
C SER A 58 9.75 10.74 3.49
N ALA A 59 9.22 9.54 3.21
CA ALA A 59 7.82 9.33 2.88
C ALA A 59 6.92 9.38 4.13
N SER A 60 5.79 10.07 3.99
CA SER A 60 4.62 9.93 4.84
C SER A 60 3.99 8.55 4.71
N LEU A 61 3.02 8.24 5.57
CA LEU A 61 2.31 6.96 5.52
C LEU A 61 1.55 6.75 4.20
N GLU A 62 0.97 7.82 3.66
CA GLU A 62 0.28 7.81 2.37
C GLU A 62 1.26 7.56 1.22
N GLU A 63 2.41 8.25 1.22
CA GLU A 63 3.48 8.03 0.24
C GLU A 63 4.09 6.63 0.35
N LEU A 64 4.22 6.06 1.56
CA LEU A 64 4.65 4.67 1.74
C LEU A 64 3.62 3.68 1.19
N GLY A 65 2.32 3.98 1.31
CA GLY A 65 1.26 3.19 0.67
C GLY A 65 1.37 3.22 -0.86
N VAL A 66 1.58 4.39 -1.44
CA VAL A 66 1.84 4.53 -2.89
C VAL A 66 3.07 3.74 -3.31
N ILE A 67 4.19 3.86 -2.57
CA ILE A 67 5.42 3.10 -2.86
C ILE A 67 5.16 1.59 -2.80
N ALA A 68 4.35 1.10 -1.85
CA ALA A 68 4.00 -0.31 -1.77
C ALA A 68 3.23 -0.79 -3.03
N VAL A 69 2.28 0.02 -3.52
CA VAL A 69 1.55 -0.28 -4.77
C VAL A 69 2.49 -0.24 -5.98
N GLU A 70 3.40 0.74 -6.06
CA GLU A 70 4.39 0.81 -7.15
C GLU A 70 5.33 -0.41 -7.18
N LEU A 71 5.72 -0.91 -6.01
CA LEU A 71 6.52 -2.13 -5.90
C LEU A 71 5.75 -3.36 -6.39
N ALA A 72 4.47 -3.50 -6.03
CA ALA A 72 3.60 -4.55 -6.54
C ALA A 72 3.44 -4.45 -8.06
N LEU A 73 3.17 -3.25 -8.59
CA LEU A 73 3.04 -2.99 -10.03
C LEU A 73 4.31 -3.34 -10.80
N SER A 74 5.48 -2.92 -10.28
CA SER A 74 6.77 -3.27 -10.88
C SER A 74 7.00 -4.78 -10.87
N ASN A 75 6.58 -5.48 -9.83
CA ASN A 75 6.75 -6.92 -9.71
C ASN A 75 5.79 -7.68 -10.65
N ALA A 76 4.51 -7.31 -10.73
CA ALA A 76 3.57 -7.85 -11.71
C ALA A 76 4.07 -7.66 -13.14
N THR A 77 4.55 -6.46 -13.47
CA THR A 77 5.12 -6.15 -14.78
C THR A 77 6.33 -7.03 -15.10
N TYR A 78 7.21 -7.25 -14.11
CA TYR A 78 8.33 -8.15 -14.25
C TYR A 78 7.89 -9.60 -14.49
N ILE A 79 6.93 -10.10 -13.71
CA ILE A 79 6.45 -11.49 -13.82
C ILE A 79 5.79 -11.70 -15.18
N ASN A 80 4.90 -10.80 -15.60
CA ASN A 80 4.27 -10.84 -16.92
C ASN A 80 5.33 -10.91 -18.03
N TRP A 81 6.32 -10.00 -18.01
CA TRP A 81 7.42 -10.01 -18.98
C TRP A 81 8.24 -11.30 -18.92
N TYR A 82 8.54 -11.79 -17.72
CA TYR A 82 9.35 -12.99 -17.49
C TYR A 82 8.67 -14.23 -18.06
N ILE A 83 7.35 -14.35 -17.89
CA ILE A 83 6.57 -15.44 -18.48
C ILE A 83 6.67 -15.39 -20.01
N SER A 84 6.35 -14.25 -20.64
CA SER A 84 6.26 -14.15 -22.10
C SER A 84 7.62 -14.23 -22.81
N ASN A 85 8.66 -13.63 -22.23
CA ASN A 85 9.97 -13.47 -22.89
C ASN A 85 11.00 -14.50 -22.46
N LYS A 86 10.78 -15.21 -21.35
CA LYS A 86 11.65 -16.30 -20.93
C LYS A 86 10.92 -17.64 -20.87
N LEU A 87 9.94 -17.80 -19.99
CA LEU A 87 9.37 -19.13 -19.74
C LEU A 87 8.67 -19.71 -20.97
N LEU A 88 7.83 -18.93 -21.66
CA LEU A 88 7.16 -19.35 -22.89
C LEU A 88 8.11 -19.49 -24.11
N GLN A 89 9.35 -19.02 -24.00
CA GLN A 89 10.38 -19.21 -25.03
C GLN A 89 11.25 -20.46 -24.76
N GLU A 90 11.23 -20.98 -23.53
CA GLU A 90 11.96 -22.19 -23.16
C GLU A 90 11.29 -23.44 -23.75
N LYS A 91 12.12 -24.37 -24.20
CA LYS A 91 11.65 -25.71 -24.60
C LYS A 91 11.67 -26.61 -23.39
N GLY A 92 10.66 -27.48 -23.25
CA GLY A 92 10.66 -28.54 -22.24
C GLY A 92 9.48 -28.52 -21.29
N PHE A 93 8.64 -27.48 -21.32
CA PHE A 93 7.32 -27.55 -20.71
C PHE A 93 6.44 -28.51 -21.51
N ASP A 94 5.67 -29.34 -20.79
CA ASP A 94 4.60 -30.10 -21.43
C ASP A 94 3.37 -29.20 -21.67
N PRO A 95 2.40 -29.64 -22.51
CA PRO A 95 1.29 -28.79 -22.93
C PRO A 95 0.43 -28.23 -21.79
N TYR A 96 0.34 -28.92 -20.65
CA TYR A 96 -0.42 -28.44 -19.50
C TYR A 96 0.33 -27.31 -18.80
N ALA A 97 1.63 -27.51 -18.53
CA ALA A 97 2.45 -26.49 -17.89
C ALA A 97 2.55 -25.23 -18.76
N GLU A 98 2.61 -25.39 -20.09
CA GLU A 98 2.57 -24.27 -21.04
C GLU A 98 1.21 -23.54 -21.03
N ALA A 99 0.10 -24.27 -20.89
CA ALA A 99 -1.22 -23.66 -20.73
C ALA A 99 -1.32 -22.86 -19.43
N CYS A 100 -0.89 -23.43 -18.30
CA CYS A 100 -0.83 -22.71 -17.02
C CYS A 100 0.02 -21.44 -17.14
N LEU A 101 1.17 -21.47 -17.82
CA LEU A 101 1.97 -20.26 -18.05
C LEU A 101 1.20 -19.18 -18.82
N LYS A 102 0.40 -19.55 -19.82
CA LYS A 102 -0.41 -18.60 -20.60
C LYS A 102 -1.51 -18.00 -19.72
N ASP A 103 -2.19 -18.81 -18.94
CA ASP A 103 -3.20 -18.35 -17.99
C ASP A 103 -2.59 -17.40 -16.95
N CYS A 104 -1.43 -17.75 -16.37
CA CYS A 104 -0.68 -16.87 -15.47
C CYS A 104 -0.30 -15.55 -16.16
N HIS A 105 0.15 -15.59 -17.42
CA HIS A 105 0.48 -14.38 -18.15
C HIS A 105 -0.73 -13.46 -18.34
N GLU A 106 -1.91 -14.02 -18.65
CA GLU A 106 -3.17 -13.27 -18.75
C GLU A 106 -3.55 -12.65 -17.40
N LEU A 107 -3.53 -13.43 -16.31
CA LEU A 107 -3.82 -12.95 -14.95
C LEU A 107 -2.92 -11.77 -14.56
N TYR A 108 -1.61 -11.86 -14.81
CA TYR A 108 -0.69 -10.75 -14.53
C TYR A 108 -0.86 -9.57 -15.49
N SER A 109 -1.35 -9.80 -16.72
CA SER A 109 -1.69 -8.72 -17.65
C SER A 109 -2.90 -7.92 -17.16
N ASP A 110 -3.85 -8.57 -16.48
CA ASP A 110 -5.04 -7.95 -15.89
C ASP A 110 -4.72 -7.25 -14.55
N ALA A 111 -3.83 -7.82 -13.73
CA ALA A 111 -3.40 -7.20 -12.47
C ALA A 111 -2.65 -5.85 -12.67
N ILE A 112 -1.98 -5.67 -13.82
CA ILE A 112 -1.21 -4.45 -14.11
C ILE A 112 -2.10 -3.19 -14.21
N PRO A 113 -3.18 -3.15 -15.02
CA PRO A 113 -4.10 -2.02 -15.02
C PRO A 113 -4.82 -1.85 -13.68
N GLU A 114 -5.21 -2.93 -13.00
CA GLU A 114 -5.83 -2.83 -11.66
C GLU A 114 -4.91 -2.11 -10.67
N LEU A 115 -3.61 -2.45 -10.63
CA LEU A 115 -2.64 -1.76 -9.78
C LEU A 115 -2.40 -0.29 -10.18
N LYS A 116 -2.68 0.10 -11.42
CA LYS A 116 -2.64 1.51 -11.84
C LYS A 116 -3.89 2.25 -11.38
N ASP A 117 -5.04 1.61 -11.46
CA ASP A 117 -6.30 2.16 -10.97
C ASP A 117 -6.22 2.41 -9.45
N VAL A 118 -5.56 1.51 -8.71
CA VAL A 118 -5.23 1.72 -7.28
C VAL A 118 -4.42 3.00 -7.06
N LEU A 119 -3.44 3.29 -7.92
CA LEU A 119 -2.64 4.53 -7.81
C LEU A 119 -3.49 5.78 -8.08
N ASP A 120 -4.52 5.68 -8.93
CA ASP A 120 -5.46 6.75 -9.18
C ASP A 120 -6.44 6.90 -8.00
N ASP A 121 -6.92 5.79 -7.43
CA ASP A 121 -7.76 5.79 -6.23
C ASP A 121 -7.03 6.38 -5.00
N PHE A 122 -5.72 6.15 -4.88
CA PHE A 122 -4.90 6.82 -3.87
C PHE A 122 -4.88 8.35 -4.04
N LYS A 123 -4.84 8.85 -5.29
CA LYS A 123 -4.89 10.30 -5.56
C LYS A 123 -6.26 10.88 -5.20
N ASP A 124 -7.31 10.11 -5.47
CA ASP A 124 -8.70 10.49 -5.19
C ASP A 124 -9.11 10.22 -3.73
N LYS A 125 -8.23 9.59 -2.94
CA LYS A 125 -8.45 9.17 -1.55
C LYS A 125 -9.61 8.18 -1.39
N ASP A 126 -9.89 7.41 -2.44
CA ASP A 126 -10.88 6.33 -2.42
C ASP A 126 -10.21 5.01 -2.00
N TYR A 127 -9.82 4.94 -0.73
CA TYR A 127 -9.12 3.76 -0.20
C TYR A 127 -10.01 2.50 -0.14
N TYR A 128 -11.33 2.68 -0.16
CA TYR A 128 -12.27 1.57 -0.27
C TYR A 128 -12.16 0.91 -1.65
N LYS A 129 -12.20 1.71 -2.72
CA LYS A 129 -12.03 1.21 -4.09
C LYS A 129 -10.63 0.67 -4.33
N ALA A 130 -9.60 1.35 -3.83
CA ALA A 130 -8.22 0.88 -3.86
C ALA A 130 -8.05 -0.50 -3.19
N ASN A 131 -8.76 -0.77 -2.08
CA ASN A 131 -8.73 -2.07 -1.40
C ASN A 131 -9.33 -3.18 -2.27
N ILE A 132 -10.44 -2.91 -2.96
CA ILE A 132 -11.09 -3.86 -3.86
C ILE A 132 -10.15 -4.20 -5.02
N GLU A 133 -9.58 -3.19 -5.68
CA GLU A 133 -8.70 -3.38 -6.83
C GLU A 133 -7.38 -4.05 -6.45
N LEU A 134 -6.79 -3.70 -5.30
CA LEU A 134 -5.61 -4.42 -4.78
C LEU A 134 -5.91 -5.89 -4.47
N SER A 135 -7.09 -6.18 -3.92
CA SER A 135 -7.48 -7.56 -3.62
C SER A 135 -7.66 -8.37 -4.90
N ALA A 136 -8.26 -7.78 -5.93
CA ALA A 136 -8.39 -8.40 -7.26
C ALA A 136 -7.00 -8.65 -7.88
N ALA A 137 -6.12 -7.66 -7.88
CA ALA A 137 -4.77 -7.81 -8.42
C ALA A 137 -3.98 -8.91 -7.69
N MET A 138 -4.12 -9.00 -6.36
CA MET A 138 -3.48 -10.02 -5.54
C MET A 138 -3.90 -11.45 -5.91
N GLU A 139 -5.13 -11.65 -6.42
CA GLU A 139 -5.62 -12.96 -6.83
C GLU A 139 -4.86 -13.55 -8.03
N ALA A 140 -4.16 -12.72 -8.82
CA ALA A 140 -3.37 -13.19 -9.96
C ALA A 140 -2.32 -14.23 -9.55
N SER A 141 -1.60 -14.02 -8.44
CA SER A 141 -0.60 -14.98 -7.96
C SER A 141 -1.22 -16.26 -7.41
N THR A 142 -2.29 -16.14 -6.61
CA THR A 142 -2.94 -17.33 -6.03
C THR A 142 -3.61 -18.18 -7.10
N THR A 143 -4.27 -17.55 -8.07
CA THR A 143 -4.96 -18.24 -9.17
C THR A 143 -3.95 -18.89 -10.12
N CYS A 144 -2.82 -18.23 -10.40
CA CYS A 144 -1.72 -18.82 -11.16
C CYS A 144 -1.21 -20.11 -10.48
N GLU A 145 -0.89 -20.03 -9.17
CA GLU A 145 -0.42 -21.19 -8.40
C GLU A 145 -1.46 -22.30 -8.31
N ASP A 146 -2.74 -21.96 -8.19
CA ASP A 146 -3.81 -22.95 -8.10
C ASP A 146 -4.02 -23.71 -9.41
N GLY A 147 -3.89 -23.04 -10.57
CA GLY A 147 -3.91 -23.71 -11.88
C GLY A 147 -2.85 -24.79 -12.02
N TYR A 148 -1.65 -24.58 -11.47
CA TYR A 148 -0.62 -25.63 -11.42
C TYR A 148 -1.04 -26.79 -10.50
N LYS A 149 -1.65 -26.51 -9.34
CA LYS A 149 -2.02 -27.53 -8.35
C LYS A 149 -3.16 -28.46 -8.81
N GLU A 150 -3.94 -28.08 -9.82
CA GLU A 150 -5.00 -28.93 -10.36
C GLU A 150 -4.47 -30.26 -10.92
N ARG A 151 -3.22 -30.29 -11.43
CA ARG A 151 -2.53 -31.53 -11.82
C ARG A 151 -1.57 -32.00 -10.73
N LYS A 152 -1.89 -33.14 -10.12
CA LYS A 152 -1.07 -33.74 -9.06
C LYS A 152 0.38 -33.96 -9.51
N GLY A 153 1.32 -33.41 -8.75
CA GLY A 153 2.76 -33.55 -8.99
C GLY A 153 3.34 -32.44 -9.88
N GLU A 154 2.50 -31.53 -10.37
CA GLU A 154 2.96 -30.33 -11.05
C GLU A 154 3.44 -29.27 -10.05
N ALA A 155 4.51 -28.57 -10.40
CA ALA A 155 5.04 -27.47 -9.61
C ALA A 155 5.16 -26.23 -10.51
N SER A 156 4.63 -25.11 -10.03
CA SER A 156 4.75 -23.83 -10.72
C SER A 156 6.22 -23.37 -10.76
N PRO A 157 6.74 -22.96 -11.93
CA PRO A 157 8.04 -22.32 -12.04
C PRO A 157 8.02 -20.87 -11.50
N LEU A 158 6.86 -20.35 -11.09
CA LEU A 158 6.64 -19.00 -10.60
C LEU A 158 6.38 -18.94 -9.08
N ALA A 159 6.37 -20.08 -8.37
CA ALA A 159 5.97 -20.14 -6.97
C ALA A 159 6.67 -19.14 -6.04
N LYS A 160 7.93 -18.80 -6.32
CA LYS A 160 8.66 -17.77 -5.57
C LYS A 160 8.17 -16.37 -5.93
N GLU A 161 8.08 -16.08 -7.22
CA GLU A 161 7.63 -14.81 -7.78
C GLU A 161 6.20 -14.50 -7.34
N ASP A 162 5.30 -15.48 -7.45
CA ASP A 162 3.89 -15.39 -7.04
C ASP A 162 3.76 -15.10 -5.54
N ASN A 163 4.56 -15.77 -4.70
CA ASN A 163 4.59 -15.52 -3.26
C ASN A 163 5.17 -14.12 -2.90
N ILE A 164 6.12 -13.60 -3.68
CA ILE A 164 6.62 -12.24 -3.50
C ILE A 164 5.55 -11.22 -3.89
N PHE A 165 4.92 -11.41 -5.06
CA PHE A 165 3.86 -10.54 -5.53
C PHE A 165 2.66 -10.50 -4.57
N PHE A 166 2.22 -11.66 -4.09
CA PHE A 166 1.19 -11.79 -3.07
C PHE A 166 1.52 -10.93 -1.84
N GLN A 167 2.74 -11.07 -1.30
CA GLN A 167 3.17 -10.31 -0.13
C GLN A 167 3.25 -8.80 -0.41
N LEU A 168 3.69 -8.38 -1.59
CA LEU A 168 3.72 -6.96 -1.97
C LEU A 168 2.29 -6.38 -2.00
N CYS A 169 1.33 -7.10 -2.58
CA CYS A 169 -0.08 -6.68 -2.58
C CYS A 169 -0.65 -6.65 -1.16
N ALA A 170 -0.37 -7.66 -0.33
CA ALA A 170 -0.80 -7.70 1.06
C ALA A 170 -0.22 -6.55 1.89
N ILE A 171 1.04 -6.16 1.66
CA ILE A 171 1.64 -4.97 2.27
C ILE A 171 0.87 -3.72 1.82
N ALA A 172 0.64 -3.53 0.51
CA ALA A 172 -0.11 -2.39 -0.02
C ALA A 172 -1.54 -2.31 0.54
N LEU A 173 -2.25 -3.44 0.64
CA LEU A 173 -3.56 -3.55 1.29
C LEU A 173 -3.50 -3.12 2.76
N ALA A 174 -2.48 -3.55 3.49
CA ALA A 174 -2.34 -3.19 4.89
C ALA A 174 -2.08 -1.68 5.08
N PHE A 175 -1.27 -1.05 4.23
CA PHE A 175 -1.13 0.41 4.22
C PHE A 175 -2.46 1.10 3.91
N THR A 176 -3.16 0.65 2.87
CA THR A 176 -4.48 1.16 2.47
C THR A 176 -5.46 1.12 3.65
N ASN A 177 -5.54 -0.01 4.36
CA ASN A 177 -6.41 -0.19 5.52
C ASN A 177 -6.02 0.69 6.71
N ILE A 178 -4.72 0.87 6.96
CA ILE A 178 -4.26 1.76 8.03
C ILE A 178 -4.64 3.22 7.71
N ILE A 179 -4.46 3.65 6.46
CA ILE A 179 -4.79 5.00 6.02
C ILE A 179 -6.30 5.24 6.10
N ASP A 180 -7.10 4.32 5.56
CA ASP A 180 -8.57 4.40 5.61
C ASP A 180 -9.08 4.50 7.06
N LEU A 181 -8.55 3.66 7.96
CA LEU A 181 -8.89 3.72 9.38
C LEU A 181 -8.56 5.07 10.01
N ILE A 182 -7.40 5.67 9.68
CA ILE A 182 -7.03 7.00 10.18
C ILE A 182 -8.00 8.07 9.67
N LEU A 183 -8.44 7.98 8.40
CA LEU A 183 -9.40 8.91 7.82
C LEU A 183 -10.80 8.79 8.44
N LEU A 184 -11.23 7.57 8.73
CA LEU A 184 -12.49 7.33 9.45
C LEU A 184 -12.44 7.90 10.89
N LEU A 185 -11.32 7.75 11.59
CA LEU A 185 -11.17 8.30 12.95
C LEU A 185 -11.08 9.84 12.95
N THR A 186 -10.39 10.42 11.97
CA THR A 186 -10.29 11.89 11.86
C THR A 186 -11.62 12.51 11.45
N SER A 187 -12.38 11.89 10.55
CA SER A 187 -13.73 12.35 10.21
C SER A 187 -14.70 12.22 11.40
N ALA A 188 -14.67 11.11 12.14
CA ALA A 188 -15.48 10.92 13.35
C ALA A 188 -15.20 12.00 14.42
N SER A 189 -13.93 12.25 14.73
CA SER A 189 -13.55 13.30 15.70
C SER A 189 -13.95 14.71 15.23
N SER A 190 -13.88 14.98 13.92
CA SER A 190 -14.35 16.25 13.36
C SER A 190 -15.87 16.43 13.52
N LEU A 191 -16.65 15.37 13.29
CA LEU A 191 -18.10 15.34 13.47
C LEU A 191 -18.46 15.58 14.95
N GLU A 192 -17.82 14.87 15.88
CA GLU A 192 -18.01 15.08 17.33
C GLU A 192 -17.73 16.53 17.73
N SER A 193 -16.63 17.11 17.20
CA SER A 193 -16.29 18.52 17.47
C SER A 193 -17.33 19.52 16.93
N SER A 194 -17.95 19.22 15.79
CA SER A 194 -19.01 20.04 15.19
C SER A 194 -20.29 19.96 16.02
N GLN A 195 -20.68 18.75 16.43
CA GLN A 195 -21.87 18.53 17.27
C GLN A 195 -21.75 19.23 18.62
N LEU A 196 -20.55 19.21 19.24
CA LEU A 196 -20.28 19.96 20.48
C LEU A 196 -20.43 21.48 20.28
N LYS A 197 -19.97 22.03 19.15
CA LYS A 197 -20.10 23.46 18.83
C LYS A 197 -21.56 23.85 18.62
N GLU A 198 -22.34 23.05 17.90
CA GLU A 198 -23.77 23.28 17.68
C GLU A 198 -24.56 23.21 19.00
N GLY A 199 -24.27 22.22 19.85
CA GLY A 199 -24.87 22.10 21.18
C GLY A 199 -24.56 23.31 22.08
N ALA A 200 -23.30 23.78 22.09
CA ALA A 200 -22.91 24.96 22.85
C ALA A 200 -23.58 26.25 22.32
N TYR A 201 -23.74 26.37 21.00
CA TYR A 201 -24.45 27.50 20.38
C TYR A 201 -25.94 27.51 20.77
N ALA A 202 -26.62 26.36 20.68
CA ALA A 202 -28.02 26.23 21.07
C ALA A 202 -28.23 26.55 22.56
N ALA A 203 -27.37 26.04 23.44
CA ALA A 203 -27.42 26.34 24.88
C ALA A 203 -27.27 27.84 25.16
N ASN A 204 -26.32 28.51 24.50
CA ASN A 204 -26.13 29.95 24.64
C ASN A 204 -27.34 30.77 24.15
N GLN A 205 -28.01 30.32 23.09
CA GLN A 205 -29.22 30.97 22.59
C GLN A 205 -30.38 30.83 23.58
N ILE A 206 -30.55 29.66 24.21
CA ILE A 206 -31.54 29.44 25.26
C ILE A 206 -31.27 30.35 26.47
N VAL A 207 -30.02 30.43 26.94
CA VAL A 207 -29.63 31.31 28.06
C VAL A 207 -29.96 32.79 27.74
N ARG A 208 -29.70 33.25 26.52
CA ARG A 208 -30.07 34.62 26.09
C ARG A 208 -31.58 34.84 26.09
N LEU A 209 -32.36 33.88 25.60
CA LEU A 209 -33.82 33.97 25.59
C LEU A 209 -34.41 33.96 27.01
N LEU A 210 -33.86 33.15 27.91
CA LEU A 210 -34.25 33.13 29.32
C LEU A 210 -33.93 34.47 30.01
N HIS A 211 -32.77 35.07 29.72
CA HIS A 211 -32.43 36.40 30.22
C HIS A 211 -33.40 37.49 29.74
N LEU A 212 -33.87 37.41 28.49
CA LEU A 212 -34.85 38.35 27.93
C LEU A 212 -36.26 38.18 28.53
N TRP A 213 -36.58 36.99 29.06
CA TRP A 213 -37.85 36.73 29.75
C TRP A 213 -37.85 37.14 31.22
N LEU A 214 -36.67 37.27 31.83
CA LEU A 214 -36.49 37.59 33.25
C LEU A 214 -36.32 39.09 33.53
N VAL A 215 -36.33 39.94 32.49
CA VAL A 215 -36.24 41.40 32.56
C VAL A 215 -37.52 41.99 31.96
#